data_AF-A0A2Z4V7D7-F1
#
_entry.id   AF-A0A2Z4V7D7-F1
#
_cell.length_a   1.000
_cell.length_b   1.000
_cell.length_c   1.000
_cell.angle_alpha   90.00
_cell.angle_beta   90.00
_cell.angle_gamma   90.00
#
_symmetry.space_group_name_H-M   'P 1'
#
loop_
_entity.id
_entity.type
_entity.pdbx_description
1 polymer ?
#
loop_
_entity_poly.entity_id
_entity_poly.type
_entity_poly.pdbx_seq_one_letter_code
_entity_poly.pdbx_strand_id
1 'polypeptide(L)'
;MAAPAAPAAPAAAGHRPVLLSALDEVPEDTAPAVAKETLRLSLAALPYVRDHCVYLQPEGWPEDSDRFPVVPMTTMLELAAEAALRHAPPGLAVIGYDQVRALRWLSVEPALDVPVTVRGEGPGRTRVVLGEYADVVVLTGERYEPLPGPDPTPLHDPRPAPVSAEALYRDRWMFHGPRFAGVHEVLAVGSDGIRGVLRALPDPGALLDAAGQLFGHWMQLRLPVDRLVFPATVDRIRFSGPPPAPRELVAATARIREVRDVTVRGDLELRRADGGVWARIDGWTYRRFGADERVWPMKFTPEVCGIGEPQPAGWCLARRRWTDPASQELVMRRYLGAAERAVYERLAPRARAPWLLGRIAAKDALRQLLWNDGAGPVFPAEVAVGNDPAGRPLAEGDLAAGIRLTIAHKDRIAVALAHRDQPVGIDVEPVTADPDALIRIALTPEELALAEGLAACEGTGLPAALTALWCAKEAAAKAAGTGLGGRPRAWRADGDPGSGRLRVLSPDGQPYPIRTTLLADAPLDHVVAWTERPAEQSPRPFHLTETSHGS
;
A
#
# COMPACT_ATOMS: atom_id res chain seq x y z
N MET A 1 5.43 40.46 -45.21
CA MET A 1 4.79 39.73 -46.32
C MET A 1 4.13 38.49 -45.75
N ALA A 2 2.81 38.48 -45.75
CA ALA A 2 1.98 37.38 -45.27
C ALA A 2 1.88 36.29 -46.35
N ALA A 3 1.94 35.03 -45.93
CA ALA A 3 1.65 33.86 -46.74
C ALA A 3 0.93 32.82 -45.84
N PRO A 4 0.06 31.97 -46.42
CA PRO A 4 -1.33 31.86 -45.98
C PRO A 4 -1.63 30.65 -45.08
N ALA A 5 -2.75 30.75 -44.36
CA ALA A 5 -3.33 29.69 -43.54
C ALA A 5 -3.87 28.52 -44.39
N ALA A 6 -3.52 27.30 -44.00
CA ALA A 6 -4.06 26.06 -44.56
C ALA A 6 -5.38 25.67 -43.87
N PRO A 7 -6.33 25.03 -44.58
CA PRO A 7 -7.67 24.77 -44.08
C PRO A 7 -7.72 23.59 -43.09
N ALA A 8 -8.60 23.69 -42.10
CA ALA A 8 -8.89 22.65 -41.13
C ALA A 8 -9.59 21.44 -41.78
N ALA A 9 -9.09 20.24 -41.49
CA ALA A 9 -9.70 18.99 -41.88
C ALA A 9 -10.94 18.66 -41.01
N PRO A 10 -11.99 18.03 -41.58
CA PRO A 10 -13.22 17.73 -40.85
C PRO A 10 -13.04 16.59 -39.85
N ALA A 11 -13.69 16.71 -38.69
CA ALA A 11 -13.74 15.70 -37.65
C ALA A 11 -14.50 14.45 -38.14
N ALA A 12 -13.89 13.28 -37.94
CA ALA A 12 -14.50 11.99 -38.26
C ALA A 12 -15.66 11.68 -37.30
N ALA A 13 -16.86 11.51 -37.87
CA ALA A 13 -18.04 11.02 -37.19
C ALA A 13 -17.95 9.50 -36.98
N GLY A 14 -17.86 9.07 -35.72
CA GLY A 14 -17.92 7.67 -35.30
C GLY A 14 -19.33 7.26 -34.89
N HIS A 15 -20.09 6.70 -35.84
CA HIS A 15 -21.11 5.65 -35.74
C HIS A 15 -21.77 5.38 -34.36
N ARG A 16 -23.01 5.85 -34.22
CA ARG A 16 -24.04 5.26 -33.34
C ARG A 16 -24.74 4.11 -34.08
N PRO A 17 -25.00 2.95 -33.45
CA PRO A 17 -26.04 2.05 -33.91
C PRO A 17 -27.40 2.53 -33.38
N VAL A 18 -28.31 2.82 -34.31
CA VAL A 18 -29.74 2.99 -34.06
C VAL A 18 -30.41 1.66 -34.36
N LEU A 19 -31.21 1.12 -33.42
CA LEU A 19 -32.48 0.41 -33.67
C LEU A 19 -33.07 -0.12 -32.35
N LEU A 20 -33.97 0.67 -31.76
CA LEU A 20 -35.37 0.26 -31.57
C LEU A 20 -36.19 1.52 -31.19
N SER A 21 -36.89 2.07 -32.17
CA SER A 21 -37.96 3.04 -31.97
C SER A 21 -39.29 2.31 -31.84
N ALA A 22 -40.19 2.92 -31.07
CA ALA A 22 -41.62 2.61 -30.88
C ALA A 22 -41.95 1.71 -29.69
N LEU A 23 -42.03 2.33 -28.50
CA LEU A 23 -43.11 2.13 -27.55
C LEU A 23 -43.49 3.52 -26.96
N ASP A 24 -44.72 3.92 -27.25
CA ASP A 24 -45.61 4.91 -26.65
C ASP A 24 -45.04 6.05 -25.76
N GLU A 25 -45.44 7.28 -26.09
CA GLU A 25 -45.37 8.45 -25.20
C GLU A 25 -46.13 8.14 -23.90
N VAL A 26 -45.36 7.89 -22.84
CA VAL A 26 -45.85 7.87 -21.45
C VAL A 26 -45.86 9.33 -20.95
N PRO A 27 -46.88 9.78 -20.20
CA PRO A 27 -46.94 11.14 -19.70
C PRO A 27 -45.69 11.48 -18.88
N GLU A 28 -45.08 12.63 -19.15
CA GLU A 28 -44.08 13.28 -18.29
C GLU A 28 -44.76 13.60 -16.94
N ASP A 29 -44.65 12.69 -15.96
CA ASP A 29 -44.79 13.08 -14.56
C ASP A 29 -43.91 12.22 -13.62
N THR A 30 -43.05 12.93 -12.89
CA THR A 30 -42.22 12.50 -11.74
C THR A 30 -41.02 11.55 -11.99
N ALA A 31 -40.03 11.97 -12.79
CA ALA A 31 -38.67 11.52 -12.50
C ALA A 31 -38.27 12.04 -11.09
N PRO A 32 -37.78 11.19 -10.15
CA PRO A 32 -37.44 11.67 -8.81
C PRO A 32 -36.38 12.77 -8.92
N ALA A 33 -36.65 13.92 -8.31
CA ALA A 33 -35.73 15.05 -8.32
C ALA A 33 -34.35 14.60 -7.82
N VAL A 34 -33.33 14.84 -8.64
CA VAL A 34 -31.93 14.55 -8.30
C VAL A 34 -31.29 15.84 -7.85
N ALA A 35 -30.98 15.94 -6.56
CA ALA A 35 -30.20 17.05 -6.03
C ALA A 35 -28.71 16.77 -6.21
N LYS A 36 -27.95 17.82 -6.51
CA LYS A 36 -26.49 17.78 -6.65
C LYS A 36 -25.89 18.86 -5.77
N GLU A 37 -24.90 18.49 -4.98
CA GLU A 37 -24.14 19.40 -4.12
C GLU A 37 -22.64 19.06 -4.17
N THR A 38 -21.81 19.84 -3.50
CA THR A 38 -20.37 19.61 -3.42
C THR A 38 -19.90 19.81 -2.00
N LEU A 39 -19.18 18.83 -1.46
CA LEU A 39 -18.59 18.87 -0.13
C LEU A 39 -17.09 19.14 -0.24
N ARG A 40 -16.64 20.28 0.28
CA ARG A 40 -15.21 20.58 0.45
C ARG A 40 -14.70 19.84 1.67
N LEU A 41 -13.89 18.81 1.47
CA LEU A 41 -13.31 18.02 2.56
C LEU A 41 -11.82 18.34 2.72
N SER A 42 -11.39 18.42 3.97
CA SER A 42 -10.01 18.69 4.36
C SER A 42 -9.78 18.27 5.79
N LEU A 43 -8.52 18.21 6.22
CA LEU A 43 -8.19 18.07 7.64
C LEU A 43 -8.59 19.28 8.50
N ALA A 44 -8.94 20.42 7.90
CA ALA A 44 -9.52 21.55 8.64
C ALA A 44 -11.03 21.37 8.85
N ALA A 45 -11.74 20.83 7.85
CA ALA A 45 -13.17 20.54 7.93
C ALA A 45 -13.46 19.30 8.79
N LEU A 46 -12.60 18.28 8.74
CA LEU A 46 -12.72 17.01 9.46
C LEU A 46 -11.47 16.76 10.31
N PRO A 47 -11.22 17.56 11.37
CA PRO A 47 -9.96 17.49 12.13
C PRO A 47 -9.72 16.14 12.80
N TYR A 48 -10.79 15.40 13.11
CA TYR A 48 -10.73 14.08 13.71
C TYR A 48 -10.12 13.00 12.80
N VAL A 49 -10.08 13.22 11.48
CA VAL A 49 -9.50 12.26 10.52
C VAL A 49 -7.97 12.09 10.72
N ARG A 50 -7.32 13.00 11.45
CA ARG A 50 -5.92 12.81 11.90
C ARG A 50 -5.72 11.55 12.74
N ASP A 51 -6.76 11.11 13.44
CA ASP A 51 -6.76 9.86 14.20
C ASP A 51 -7.24 8.65 13.39
N HIS A 52 -7.41 8.79 12.08
CA HIS A 52 -7.67 7.70 11.14
C HIS A 52 -6.66 7.79 9.97
N CYS A 53 -5.38 7.78 10.33
CA CYS A 53 -4.24 7.79 9.41
C CYS A 53 -3.67 6.38 9.27
N VAL A 54 -3.54 5.87 8.05
CA VAL A 54 -3.14 4.48 7.79
C VAL A 54 -1.64 4.25 8.03
N TYR A 55 -0.80 5.28 7.83
CA TYR A 55 0.65 5.17 7.96
C TYR A 55 1.19 6.02 9.10
N LEU A 56 2.11 5.41 9.83
CA LEU A 56 2.93 6.10 10.82
C LEU A 56 4.02 6.88 10.11
N GLN A 57 4.28 8.07 10.63
CA GLN A 57 5.37 8.95 10.24
C GLN A 57 6.06 9.45 11.51
N PRO A 58 7.30 9.99 11.41
CA PRO A 58 8.00 10.57 12.55
C PRO A 58 7.12 11.56 13.32
N GLU A 59 7.41 11.71 14.62
CA GLU A 59 6.80 12.77 15.40
C GLU A 59 7.14 14.13 14.78
N GLY A 60 6.14 15.00 14.66
CA GLY A 60 6.32 16.32 14.03
C GLY A 60 6.53 16.30 12.51
N TRP A 61 6.37 15.16 11.83
CA TRP A 61 6.48 15.10 10.36
C TRP A 61 5.54 16.14 9.69
N PRO A 62 6.06 17.03 8.84
CA PRO A 62 5.33 18.23 8.39
C PRO A 62 4.30 17.96 7.30
N GLU A 63 4.39 16.83 6.61
CA GLU A 63 3.54 16.49 5.47
C GLU A 63 2.42 15.54 5.90
N ASP A 64 1.25 16.09 6.22
CA ASP A 64 0.08 15.33 6.69
C ASP A 64 -0.37 14.27 5.67
N SER A 65 -0.20 14.50 4.35
CA SER A 65 -0.62 13.53 3.33
C SER A 65 0.19 12.22 3.38
N ASP A 66 1.40 12.23 3.96
CA ASP A 66 2.25 11.04 4.14
C ASP A 66 1.70 10.08 5.20
N ARG A 67 0.84 10.57 6.09
CA ARG A 67 0.11 9.73 7.06
C ARG A 67 -1.09 9.02 6.43
N PHE A 68 -1.47 9.41 5.22
CA PHE A 68 -2.66 8.95 4.49
C PHE A 68 -3.95 9.09 5.35
N PRO A 69 -4.40 10.33 5.60
CA PRO A 69 -5.60 10.63 6.38
C PRO A 69 -6.86 10.27 5.59
N VAL A 70 -7.41 9.10 5.84
CA VAL A 70 -8.56 8.55 5.11
C VAL A 70 -9.83 8.77 5.91
N VAL A 71 -10.89 9.27 5.28
CA VAL A 71 -12.22 9.32 5.90
C VAL A 71 -12.74 7.88 6.04
N PRO A 72 -13.03 7.40 7.27
CA PRO A 72 -13.55 6.05 7.47
C PRO A 72 -14.87 5.85 6.71
N MET A 73 -15.15 4.60 6.29
CA MET A 73 -16.42 4.26 5.63
C MET A 73 -17.62 4.71 6.46
N THR A 74 -17.56 4.55 7.78
CA THR A 74 -18.65 4.90 8.69
C THR A 74 -18.85 6.40 8.83
N THR A 75 -17.78 7.21 8.75
CA THR A 75 -17.91 8.67 8.64
C THR A 75 -18.54 9.07 7.30
N MET A 76 -18.23 8.38 6.20
CA MET A 76 -18.92 8.60 4.92
C MET A 76 -20.42 8.30 5.00
N LEU A 77 -20.85 7.35 5.85
CA LEU A 77 -22.27 7.11 6.12
C LEU A 77 -22.93 8.30 6.82
N GLU A 78 -22.25 8.93 7.78
CA GLU A 78 -22.76 10.14 8.45
C GLU A 78 -22.87 11.31 7.47
N LEU A 79 -21.87 11.53 6.61
CA LEU A 79 -21.93 12.55 5.55
C LEU A 79 -23.10 12.30 4.59
N ALA A 80 -23.35 11.04 4.23
CA ALA A 80 -24.49 10.65 3.41
C ALA A 80 -25.83 10.85 4.13
N ALA A 81 -25.90 10.55 5.42
CA ALA A 81 -27.05 10.79 6.27
C ALA A 81 -27.40 12.28 6.34
N GLU A 82 -26.40 13.14 6.57
CA GLU A 82 -26.59 14.60 6.57
C GLU A 82 -27.12 15.11 5.23
N ALA A 83 -26.56 14.62 4.12
CA ALA A 83 -27.03 14.96 2.78
C ALA A 83 -28.47 14.49 2.54
N ALA A 84 -28.81 13.27 2.93
CA ALA A 84 -30.17 12.76 2.81
C ALA A 84 -31.17 13.58 3.64
N LEU A 85 -30.82 13.93 4.88
CA LEU A 85 -31.68 14.71 5.78
C LEU A 85 -31.92 16.14 5.31
N ARG A 86 -30.94 16.80 4.66
CA ARG A 86 -31.14 18.12 4.04
C ARG A 86 -32.24 18.13 2.99
N HIS A 87 -32.48 16.99 2.35
CA HIS A 87 -33.49 16.82 1.29
C HIS A 87 -34.73 16.05 1.77
N ALA A 88 -34.78 15.64 3.04
CA ALA A 88 -35.90 14.94 3.63
C ALA A 88 -36.87 15.92 4.32
N PRO A 89 -38.14 15.51 4.55
CA PRO A 89 -39.03 16.24 5.45
C PRO A 89 -38.37 16.47 6.83
N PRO A 90 -38.62 17.63 7.47
CA PRO A 90 -38.06 17.92 8.78
C PRO A 90 -38.58 16.94 9.83
N GLY A 91 -37.75 16.61 10.83
CA GLY A 91 -38.12 15.76 11.95
C GLY A 91 -37.91 14.26 11.74
N LEU A 92 -37.44 13.81 10.58
CA LEU A 92 -37.08 12.42 10.36
C LEU A 92 -35.72 12.08 10.99
N ALA A 93 -35.62 10.88 11.54
CA ALA A 93 -34.38 10.30 12.04
C ALA A 93 -33.79 9.31 11.04
N VAL A 94 -32.47 9.16 11.03
CA VAL A 94 -31.80 8.08 10.28
C VAL A 94 -31.95 6.77 11.05
N ILE A 95 -32.63 5.80 10.44
CA ILE A 95 -32.97 4.51 11.05
C ILE A 95 -32.11 3.35 10.50
N GLY A 96 -31.29 3.62 9.49
CA GLY A 96 -30.37 2.63 8.95
C GLY A 96 -29.82 2.96 7.57
N TYR A 97 -29.10 2.00 7.01
CA TYR A 97 -28.49 2.07 5.69
C TYR A 97 -28.71 0.76 4.93
N ASP A 98 -28.85 0.83 3.62
CA ASP A 98 -28.87 -0.30 2.70
C ASP A 98 -27.79 -0.13 1.62
N GLN A 99 -27.29 -1.25 1.10
CA GLN A 99 -26.41 -1.28 -0.08
C GLN A 99 -25.19 -0.35 0.05
N VAL A 100 -24.52 -0.35 1.20
CA VAL A 100 -23.32 0.45 1.42
C VAL A 100 -22.18 -0.10 0.57
N ARG A 101 -21.55 0.76 -0.22
CA ARG A 101 -20.35 0.44 -1.00
C ARG A 101 -19.31 1.53 -0.80
N ALA A 102 -18.17 1.17 -0.20
CA ALA A 102 -16.95 1.96 -0.18
C ALA A 102 -16.09 1.54 -1.38
N LEU A 103 -15.98 2.43 -2.37
CA LEU A 103 -15.43 2.12 -3.69
C LEU A 103 -13.95 2.51 -3.81
N ARG A 104 -13.55 3.62 -3.18
CA ARG A 104 -12.18 4.14 -3.15
C ARG A 104 -11.90 4.80 -1.80
N TRP A 105 -10.64 4.81 -1.38
CA TRP A 105 -10.22 5.57 -0.19
C TRP A 105 -10.40 7.07 -0.44
N LEU A 106 -11.06 7.74 0.51
CA LEU A 106 -11.27 9.19 0.50
C LEU A 106 -10.20 9.85 1.38
N SER A 107 -9.05 10.19 0.78
CA SER A 107 -7.99 10.98 1.45
C SER A 107 -8.38 12.46 1.44
N VAL A 108 -8.24 13.13 2.58
CA VAL A 108 -8.61 14.56 2.73
C VAL A 108 -7.41 15.50 2.83
N GLU A 109 -6.22 14.97 2.58
CA GLU A 109 -5.01 15.76 2.37
C GLU A 109 -4.35 15.34 1.03
N PRO A 110 -4.18 16.26 0.07
CA PRO A 110 -4.67 17.65 0.08
C PRO A 110 -6.20 17.76 0.07
N ALA A 111 -6.70 18.93 0.47
CA ALA A 111 -8.13 19.24 0.47
C ALA A 111 -8.76 19.09 -0.94
N LEU A 112 -9.95 18.51 -0.99
CA LEU A 112 -10.65 18.16 -2.23
C LEU A 112 -12.14 18.48 -2.19
N ASP A 113 -12.73 18.63 -3.37
CA ASP A 113 -14.17 18.81 -3.57
C ASP A 113 -14.81 17.49 -4.01
N VAL A 114 -15.73 16.98 -3.19
CA VAL A 114 -16.45 15.74 -3.47
C VAL A 114 -17.84 16.07 -4.01
N PRO A 115 -18.17 15.70 -5.26
CA PRO A 115 -19.52 15.86 -5.77
C PRO A 115 -20.46 14.89 -5.06
N VAL A 116 -21.62 15.37 -4.62
CA VAL A 116 -22.62 14.55 -3.94
C VAL A 116 -23.90 14.58 -4.75
N THR A 117 -24.46 13.39 -5.01
CA THR A 117 -25.75 13.24 -5.68
C THR A 117 -26.74 12.60 -4.73
N VAL A 118 -27.91 13.22 -4.56
CA VAL A 118 -28.98 12.75 -3.69
C VAL A 118 -30.22 12.49 -4.54
N ARG A 119 -30.75 11.27 -4.47
CA ARG A 119 -31.94 10.86 -5.23
C ARG A 119 -32.90 10.07 -4.34
N GLY A 120 -34.16 10.49 -4.30
CA GLY A 120 -35.21 9.72 -3.63
C GLY A 120 -35.47 8.39 -4.34
N GLU A 121 -35.65 7.31 -3.57
CA GLU A 121 -36.00 5.96 -4.05
C GLU A 121 -37.36 5.47 -3.52
N GLY A 122 -38.16 6.37 -2.97
CA GLY A 122 -39.46 6.08 -2.37
C GLY A 122 -39.53 6.53 -0.90
N PRO A 123 -40.64 6.24 -0.21
CA PRO A 123 -40.86 6.68 1.17
C PRO A 123 -39.72 6.25 2.10
N GLY A 124 -39.10 7.22 2.78
CA GLY A 124 -38.03 6.99 3.75
C GLY A 124 -36.73 6.44 3.17
N ARG A 125 -36.55 6.42 1.84
CA ARG A 125 -35.36 5.87 1.16
C ARG A 125 -34.73 6.90 0.25
N THR A 126 -33.47 7.20 0.51
CA THR A 126 -32.69 8.16 -0.29
C THR A 126 -31.36 7.57 -0.65
N ARG A 127 -31.05 7.48 -1.94
CA ARG A 127 -29.72 7.09 -2.42
C ARG A 127 -28.81 8.30 -2.46
N VAL A 128 -27.64 8.17 -1.86
CA VAL A 128 -26.59 9.19 -1.82
C VAL A 128 -25.31 8.61 -2.40
N VAL A 129 -24.76 9.31 -3.38
CA VAL A 129 -23.48 8.97 -4.01
C VAL A 129 -22.47 10.08 -3.69
N LEU A 130 -21.37 9.72 -3.03
CA LEU A 130 -20.25 10.60 -2.71
C LEU A 130 -19.16 10.40 -3.77
N GLY A 131 -19.30 11.08 -4.90
CA GLY A 131 -18.38 11.00 -6.05
C GLY A 131 -18.06 9.57 -6.45
N GLU A 132 -16.77 9.26 -6.50
CA GLU A 132 -16.25 7.91 -6.77
C GLU A 132 -15.94 7.09 -5.50
N TYR A 133 -16.25 7.64 -4.32
CA TYR A 133 -15.80 7.10 -3.03
C TYR A 133 -16.84 6.20 -2.39
N ALA A 134 -18.12 6.58 -2.42
CA ALA A 134 -19.18 5.81 -1.79
C ALA A 134 -20.52 5.91 -2.51
N ASP A 135 -21.31 4.84 -2.38
CA ASP A 135 -22.68 4.72 -2.85
C ASP A 135 -23.50 4.00 -1.76
N VAL A 136 -24.56 4.65 -1.28
CA VAL A 136 -25.33 4.19 -0.12
C VAL A 136 -26.79 4.58 -0.25
N VAL A 137 -27.69 3.73 0.23
CA VAL A 137 -29.09 4.09 0.47
C VAL A 137 -29.28 4.39 1.96
N VAL A 138 -29.60 5.64 2.28
CA VAL A 138 -29.94 6.10 3.62
C VAL A 138 -31.43 5.87 3.88
N LEU A 139 -31.74 5.34 5.06
CA LEU A 139 -33.11 5.11 5.51
C LEU A 139 -33.49 6.12 6.58
N THR A 140 -34.62 6.78 6.38
CA THR A 140 -35.18 7.77 7.30
C THR A 140 -36.59 7.38 7.73
N GLY A 141 -36.95 7.75 8.96
CA GLY A 141 -38.28 7.47 9.52
C GLY A 141 -38.60 8.37 10.71
N GLU A 142 -39.89 8.47 11.03
CA GLU A 142 -40.37 9.29 12.18
C GLU A 142 -40.01 8.67 13.53
N ARG A 143 -39.79 7.35 13.56
CA ARG A 143 -39.45 6.59 14.76
C ARG A 143 -38.52 5.44 14.43
N TYR A 144 -37.82 4.97 15.45
CA TYR A 144 -37.05 3.72 15.37
C TYR A 144 -37.98 2.53 15.61
N GLU A 145 -37.88 1.53 14.74
CA GLU A 145 -38.60 0.28 14.90
C GLU A 145 -37.79 -0.68 15.80
N PRO A 146 -38.46 -1.47 16.66
CA PRO A 146 -37.76 -2.42 17.51
C PRO A 146 -37.05 -3.48 16.67
N LEU A 147 -35.81 -3.81 17.06
CA LEU A 147 -35.06 -4.90 16.46
C LEU A 147 -35.35 -6.22 17.18
N PRO A 148 -35.21 -7.38 16.51
CA PRO A 148 -35.28 -8.68 17.16
C PRO A 148 -34.31 -8.74 18.34
N GLY A 149 -34.73 -9.41 19.41
CA GLY A 149 -33.94 -9.60 20.62
C GLY A 149 -32.55 -10.19 20.36
N PRO A 150 -31.65 -10.09 21.35
CA PRO A 150 -30.26 -10.50 21.22
C PRO A 150 -30.10 -11.94 20.69
N ASP A 151 -29.21 -12.16 19.72
CA ASP A 151 -28.85 -13.52 19.30
C ASP A 151 -28.11 -14.25 20.45
N PRO A 152 -28.67 -15.32 21.03
CA PRO A 152 -28.08 -16.00 22.18
C PRO A 152 -27.04 -17.05 21.77
N THR A 153 -26.85 -17.31 20.48
CA THR A 153 -25.98 -18.38 20.00
C THR A 153 -24.54 -18.17 20.49
N PRO A 154 -23.89 -19.13 21.15
CA PRO A 154 -22.49 -18.96 21.54
C PRO A 154 -21.58 -18.88 20.30
N LEU A 155 -20.40 -18.26 20.45
CA LEU A 155 -19.33 -18.44 19.46
C LEU A 155 -18.80 -19.88 19.57
N HIS A 156 -18.27 -20.42 18.47
CA HIS A 156 -17.61 -21.71 18.43
C HIS A 156 -16.18 -21.61 18.99
N ASP A 157 -15.82 -22.55 19.86
CA ASP A 157 -14.51 -22.65 20.52
C ASP A 157 -13.95 -21.32 21.06
N PRO A 158 -14.73 -20.54 21.85
CA PRO A 158 -14.32 -19.22 22.28
C PRO A 158 -13.16 -19.33 23.27
N ARG A 159 -12.10 -18.57 23.01
CA ARG A 159 -10.96 -18.40 23.93
C ARG A 159 -10.86 -16.94 24.37
N PRO A 160 -10.25 -16.65 25.54
CA PRO A 160 -9.88 -15.29 25.90
C PRO A 160 -9.06 -14.62 24.80
N ALA A 161 -9.24 -13.31 24.63
CA ALA A 161 -8.49 -12.58 23.63
C ALA A 161 -6.99 -12.55 24.00
N PRO A 162 -6.08 -12.86 23.07
CA PRO A 162 -4.64 -12.83 23.33
C PRO A 162 -4.08 -11.40 23.41
N VAL A 163 -4.84 -10.40 22.96
CA VAL A 163 -4.46 -9.00 22.90
C VAL A 163 -5.54 -8.19 23.62
N SER A 164 -5.14 -7.40 24.63
CA SER A 164 -6.05 -6.47 25.32
C SER A 164 -6.39 -5.27 24.43
N ALA A 165 -7.46 -4.53 24.73
CA ALA A 165 -7.78 -3.31 24.00
C ALA A 165 -6.68 -2.24 24.10
N GLU A 166 -5.99 -2.14 25.24
CA GLU A 166 -4.84 -1.25 25.38
C GLU A 166 -3.68 -1.68 24.46
N ALA A 167 -3.35 -2.97 24.44
CA ALA A 167 -2.33 -3.54 23.57
C ALA A 167 -2.69 -3.42 22.08
N LEU A 168 -3.98 -3.50 21.73
CA LEU A 168 -4.48 -3.34 20.37
C LEU A 168 -4.03 -2.00 19.75
N TYR A 169 -4.10 -0.92 20.52
CA TYR A 169 -3.69 0.41 20.05
C TYR A 169 -2.20 0.70 20.32
N ARG A 170 -1.70 0.39 21.53
CA ARG A 170 -0.29 0.59 21.90
C ARG A 170 0.67 -0.15 20.96
N ASP A 171 0.35 -1.42 20.68
CA ASP A 171 1.17 -2.29 19.85
C ASP A 171 0.76 -2.19 18.37
N ARG A 172 -0.03 -1.17 18.00
CA ARG A 172 -0.32 -0.78 16.60
C ARG A 172 -1.00 -1.86 15.76
N TRP A 173 -1.78 -2.75 16.38
CA TRP A 173 -2.69 -3.65 15.65
C TRP A 173 -3.71 -2.84 14.86
N MET A 174 -4.17 -1.73 15.44
CA MET A 174 -4.97 -0.70 14.81
C MET A 174 -4.12 0.55 14.55
N PHE A 175 -4.35 1.22 13.42
CA PHE A 175 -3.70 2.50 13.09
C PHE A 175 -4.44 3.72 13.69
N HIS A 176 -5.58 3.47 14.34
CA HIS A 176 -6.46 4.49 14.87
C HIS A 176 -5.85 5.22 16.07
N GLY A 177 -5.93 6.55 16.06
CA GLY A 177 -5.60 7.42 17.18
C GLY A 177 -6.76 7.60 18.17
N PRO A 178 -6.59 8.40 19.23
CA PRO A 178 -7.50 8.45 20.38
C PRO A 178 -8.97 8.75 20.04
N ARG A 179 -9.25 9.53 18.99
CA ARG A 179 -10.63 9.85 18.58
C ARG A 179 -11.37 8.71 17.88
N PHE A 180 -10.64 7.70 17.40
CA PHE A 180 -11.18 6.47 16.81
C PHE A 180 -10.83 5.20 17.61
N ALA A 181 -10.10 5.33 18.73
CA ALA A 181 -9.73 4.21 19.59
C ALA A 181 -10.90 3.73 20.48
N GLY A 182 -12.00 3.28 19.83
CA GLY A 182 -13.26 2.96 20.48
C GLY A 182 -13.39 1.54 21.02
N VAL A 183 -12.47 0.61 20.73
CA VAL A 183 -12.49 -0.73 21.33
C VAL A 183 -12.08 -0.60 22.79
N HIS A 184 -13.01 -0.87 23.71
CA HIS A 184 -12.77 -0.76 25.15
C HIS A 184 -12.22 -2.05 25.75
N GLU A 185 -12.70 -3.20 25.28
CA GLU A 185 -12.29 -4.52 25.74
C GLU A 185 -12.49 -5.55 24.64
N VAL A 186 -11.59 -6.53 24.54
CA VAL A 186 -11.75 -7.72 23.68
C VAL A 186 -11.96 -8.92 24.61
N LEU A 187 -13.17 -9.45 24.62
CA LEU A 187 -13.60 -10.45 25.60
C LEU A 187 -13.27 -11.87 25.17
N ALA A 188 -13.59 -12.22 23.92
CA ALA A 188 -13.42 -13.58 23.43
C ALA A 188 -13.24 -13.63 21.92
N VAL A 189 -12.45 -14.60 21.45
CA VAL A 189 -12.22 -14.91 20.05
C VAL A 189 -12.57 -16.38 19.82
N GLY A 190 -13.60 -16.62 19.02
CA GLY A 190 -14.03 -17.94 18.55
C GLY A 190 -13.56 -18.25 17.14
N SER A 191 -13.77 -19.49 16.69
CA SER A 191 -13.51 -19.91 15.29
C SER A 191 -14.43 -19.26 14.27
N ASP A 192 -15.57 -18.73 14.70
CA ASP A 192 -16.59 -18.10 13.88
C ASP A 192 -16.91 -16.66 14.31
N GLY A 193 -16.12 -16.02 15.18
CA GLY A 193 -16.39 -14.64 15.57
C GLY A 193 -15.56 -14.10 16.72
N ILE A 194 -15.85 -12.85 17.09
CA ILE A 194 -15.17 -12.10 18.15
C ILE A 194 -16.19 -11.28 18.93
N ARG A 195 -15.99 -11.17 20.24
CA ARG A 195 -16.84 -10.41 21.15
C ARG A 195 -16.01 -9.43 21.96
N GLY A 196 -16.54 -8.24 22.17
CA GLY A 196 -15.88 -7.18 22.93
C GLY A 196 -16.86 -6.13 23.45
N VAL A 197 -16.30 -5.11 24.07
CA VAL A 197 -17.01 -3.91 24.51
C VAL A 197 -16.43 -2.73 23.76
N LEU A 198 -17.30 -1.88 23.23
CA LEU A 198 -16.95 -0.64 22.55
C LEU A 198 -17.33 0.53 23.44
N ARG A 199 -16.55 1.60 23.38
CA ARG A 199 -16.87 2.90 23.95
C ARG A 199 -17.34 3.81 22.83
N ALA A 200 -18.54 4.38 22.97
CA ALA A 200 -19.05 5.38 22.04
C ALA A 200 -18.17 6.64 22.12
N LEU A 201 -17.42 6.93 21.05
CA LEU A 201 -16.66 8.17 20.90
C LEU A 201 -17.51 9.22 20.16
N PRO A 202 -17.31 10.51 20.42
CA PRO A 202 -18.21 11.57 19.94
C PRO A 202 -18.05 11.88 18.44
N ASP A 203 -16.97 11.40 17.81
CA ASP A 203 -16.69 11.71 16.41
C ASP A 203 -17.60 10.94 15.44
N PRO A 204 -18.04 11.57 14.33
CA PRO A 204 -18.96 10.94 13.38
C PRO A 204 -18.47 9.59 12.85
N GLY A 205 -19.29 8.55 13.03
CA GLY A 205 -19.00 7.19 12.57
C GLY A 205 -18.04 6.38 13.46
N ALA A 206 -17.47 6.96 14.53
CA ALA A 206 -16.43 6.32 15.33
C ALA A 206 -16.89 5.04 16.05
N LEU A 207 -18.14 4.97 16.51
CA LEU A 207 -18.67 3.76 17.16
C LEU A 207 -18.80 2.58 16.18
N LEU A 208 -19.34 2.83 14.99
CA LEU A 208 -19.43 1.79 13.96
C LEU A 208 -18.03 1.41 13.46
N ASP A 209 -17.12 2.38 13.36
CA ASP A 209 -15.72 2.13 13.01
C ASP A 209 -15.07 1.18 14.02
N ALA A 210 -15.23 1.44 15.33
CA ALA A 210 -14.74 0.55 16.39
C ALA A 210 -15.33 -0.87 16.31
N ALA A 211 -16.59 -1.01 15.90
CA ALA A 211 -17.18 -2.32 15.62
C ALA A 211 -16.48 -3.03 14.43
N GLY A 212 -16.17 -2.26 13.39
CA GLY A 212 -15.35 -2.71 12.26
C GLY A 212 -13.92 -3.10 12.68
N GLN A 213 -13.28 -2.33 13.57
CA GLN A 213 -11.96 -2.63 14.13
C GLN A 213 -11.96 -3.97 14.86
N LEU A 214 -12.97 -4.22 15.72
CA LEU A 214 -13.11 -5.50 16.41
C LEU A 214 -13.23 -6.67 15.41
N PHE A 215 -14.10 -6.52 14.41
CA PHE A 215 -14.26 -7.51 13.34
C PHE A 215 -12.95 -7.74 12.54
N GLY A 216 -12.26 -6.67 12.14
CA GLY A 216 -10.96 -6.74 11.49
C GLY A 216 -9.88 -7.39 12.36
N HIS A 217 -9.91 -7.19 13.67
CA HIS A 217 -8.95 -7.80 14.59
C HIS A 217 -9.08 -9.33 14.64
N TRP A 218 -10.30 -9.88 14.52
CA TRP A 218 -10.48 -11.33 14.37
C TRP A 218 -9.66 -11.89 13.20
N MET A 219 -9.65 -11.18 12.06
CA MET A 219 -8.89 -11.57 10.86
C MET A 219 -7.38 -11.57 11.12
N GLN A 220 -6.89 -10.59 11.87
CA GLN A 220 -5.47 -10.49 12.23
C GLN A 220 -5.00 -11.63 13.15
N LEU A 221 -5.90 -12.14 14.00
CA LEU A 221 -5.62 -13.24 14.94
C LEU A 221 -5.80 -14.63 14.32
N ARG A 222 -6.75 -14.79 13.39
CA ARG A 222 -7.21 -16.12 12.95
C ARG A 222 -6.76 -16.53 11.56
N LEU A 223 -6.46 -15.58 10.68
CA LEU A 223 -6.06 -15.91 9.32
C LEU A 223 -4.54 -16.07 9.23
N PRO A 224 -4.04 -17.08 8.49
CA PRO A 224 -2.60 -17.34 8.41
C PRO A 224 -1.86 -16.28 7.59
N VAL A 225 -2.49 -15.74 6.53
CA VAL A 225 -1.92 -14.77 5.58
C VAL A 225 -2.94 -13.70 5.19
N ASP A 226 -2.48 -12.62 4.56
CA ASP A 226 -3.32 -11.54 4.01
C ASP A 226 -4.28 -10.96 5.06
N ARG A 227 -3.66 -10.62 6.20
CA ARG A 227 -4.31 -10.12 7.42
C ARG A 227 -4.55 -8.60 7.39
N LEU A 228 -4.03 -7.92 6.37
CA LEU A 228 -4.32 -6.50 6.14
C LEU A 228 -5.66 -6.39 5.44
N VAL A 229 -6.62 -5.72 6.07
CA VAL A 229 -8.01 -5.70 5.62
C VAL A 229 -8.60 -4.29 5.72
N PHE A 230 -9.49 -3.95 4.79
CA PHE A 230 -10.25 -2.70 4.81
C PHE A 230 -11.72 -2.96 4.46
N PRO A 231 -12.67 -2.20 5.05
CA PRO A 231 -14.09 -2.39 4.79
C PRO A 231 -14.42 -2.03 3.33
N ALA A 232 -15.29 -2.82 2.70
CA ALA A 232 -15.66 -2.65 1.29
C ALA A 232 -17.17 -2.45 1.10
N THR A 233 -18.00 -3.33 1.67
CA THR A 233 -19.46 -3.22 1.53
C THR A 233 -20.17 -3.60 2.82
N VAL A 234 -21.40 -3.12 2.97
CA VAL A 234 -22.34 -3.59 3.99
C VAL A 234 -23.71 -3.71 3.33
N ASP A 235 -24.35 -4.87 3.46
CA ASP A 235 -25.68 -5.06 2.85
C ASP A 235 -26.70 -4.18 3.57
N ARG A 236 -26.67 -4.21 4.90
CA ARG A 236 -27.69 -3.59 5.73
C ARG A 236 -27.17 -3.14 7.10
N ILE A 237 -27.61 -1.97 7.53
CA ILE A 237 -27.48 -1.50 8.92
C ILE A 237 -28.87 -1.05 9.39
N ARG A 238 -29.27 -1.44 10.60
CA ARG A 238 -30.52 -0.99 11.23
C ARG A 238 -30.30 -0.54 12.66
N PHE A 239 -31.01 0.51 13.06
CA PHE A 239 -30.98 1.07 14.42
C PHE A 239 -32.35 0.96 15.08
N SER A 240 -32.40 0.62 16.37
CA SER A 240 -33.61 0.58 17.19
C SER A 240 -33.80 1.82 18.08
N GLY A 241 -32.87 2.78 18.00
CA GLY A 241 -32.90 4.00 18.80
C GLY A 241 -31.83 5.00 18.36
N PRO A 242 -31.78 6.19 18.99
CA PRO A 242 -30.77 7.19 18.70
C PRO A 242 -29.35 6.64 18.95
N PRO A 243 -28.29 7.29 18.43
CA PRO A 243 -26.92 6.91 18.74
C PRO A 243 -26.66 6.83 20.27
N PRO A 244 -25.82 5.89 20.75
CA PRO A 244 -25.41 5.84 22.15
C PRO A 244 -24.73 7.14 22.58
N ALA A 245 -24.91 7.53 23.84
CA ALA A 245 -24.34 8.76 24.36
C ALA A 245 -22.80 8.67 24.38
N PRO A 246 -22.08 9.79 24.24
CA PRO A 246 -20.63 9.78 24.36
C PRO A 246 -20.16 9.09 25.66
N ARG A 247 -19.17 8.21 25.53
CA ARG A 247 -18.58 7.33 26.56
C ARG A 247 -19.45 6.16 27.01
N GLU A 248 -20.69 6.02 26.53
CA GLU A 248 -21.53 4.83 26.78
C GLU A 248 -20.79 3.57 26.31
N LEU A 249 -20.93 2.48 27.07
CA LEU A 249 -20.36 1.19 26.74
C LEU A 249 -21.40 0.33 26.01
N VAL A 250 -20.98 -0.23 24.88
CA VAL A 250 -21.82 -1.01 23.97
C VAL A 250 -21.16 -2.37 23.76
N ALA A 251 -21.83 -3.45 24.13
CA ALA A 251 -21.34 -4.80 23.86
C ALA A 251 -21.46 -5.09 22.36
N ALA A 252 -20.41 -5.62 21.75
CA ALA A 252 -20.39 -5.94 20.32
C ALA A 252 -20.02 -7.40 20.10
N THR A 253 -20.75 -8.06 19.20
CA THR A 253 -20.41 -9.40 18.71
C THR A 253 -20.34 -9.35 17.20
N ALA A 254 -19.20 -9.75 16.62
CA ALA A 254 -19.04 -9.95 15.20
C ALA A 254 -18.99 -11.46 14.91
N ARG A 255 -19.83 -11.93 13.98
CA ARG A 255 -19.86 -13.32 13.52
C ARG A 255 -19.38 -13.41 12.08
N ILE A 256 -18.42 -14.28 11.86
CA ILE A 256 -17.87 -14.57 10.54
C ILE A 256 -18.81 -15.53 9.82
N ARG A 257 -19.24 -15.15 8.62
CA ARG A 257 -20.11 -15.97 7.77
C ARG A 257 -19.35 -16.63 6.65
N GLU A 258 -18.33 -15.94 6.13
CA GLU A 258 -17.56 -16.44 4.99
C GLU A 258 -16.15 -15.87 4.98
N VAL A 259 -15.18 -16.74 4.65
CA VAL A 259 -13.79 -16.36 4.38
C VAL A 259 -13.45 -16.86 2.98
N ARG A 260 -13.04 -15.94 2.11
CA ARG A 260 -12.50 -16.22 0.77
C ARG A 260 -11.07 -15.69 0.67
N ASP A 261 -10.40 -15.98 -0.43
CA ASP A 261 -9.02 -15.54 -0.69
C ASP A 261 -8.86 -14.02 -0.58
N VAL A 262 -9.82 -13.26 -1.13
CA VAL A 262 -9.75 -11.79 -1.22
C VAL A 262 -10.78 -11.05 -0.36
N THR A 263 -11.68 -11.76 0.32
CA THR A 263 -12.73 -11.13 1.15
C THR A 263 -13.05 -11.93 2.41
N VAL A 264 -13.54 -11.23 3.43
CA VAL A 264 -14.17 -11.82 4.62
C VAL A 264 -15.50 -11.13 4.83
N ARG A 265 -16.56 -11.91 5.08
CA ARG A 265 -17.90 -11.39 5.30
C ARG A 265 -18.43 -11.83 6.66
N GLY A 266 -19.08 -10.93 7.38
CA GLY A 266 -19.66 -11.19 8.69
C GLY A 266 -20.85 -10.30 9.03
N ASP A 267 -21.52 -10.63 10.13
CA ASP A 267 -22.62 -9.85 10.70
C ASP A 267 -22.21 -9.34 12.08
N LEU A 268 -22.67 -8.16 12.48
CA LEU A 268 -22.40 -7.58 13.79
C LEU A 268 -23.70 -7.22 14.51
N GLU A 269 -23.68 -7.41 15.82
CA GLU A 269 -24.77 -7.02 16.71
C GLU A 269 -24.19 -6.18 17.86
N LEU A 270 -24.79 -5.01 18.09
CA LEU A 270 -24.36 -4.04 19.10
C LEU A 270 -25.48 -3.87 20.13
N ARG A 271 -25.17 -4.06 21.41
CA ARG A 271 -26.12 -4.04 22.52
C ARG A 271 -25.77 -2.97 23.54
N ARG A 272 -26.79 -2.28 24.05
CA ARG A 272 -26.66 -1.34 25.16
C ARG A 272 -26.59 -2.07 26.51
N ALA A 273 -26.30 -1.33 27.57
CA ALA A 273 -26.19 -1.86 28.93
C ALA A 273 -27.50 -2.47 29.46
N ASP A 274 -28.65 -2.04 28.94
CA ASP A 274 -29.97 -2.62 29.25
C ASP A 274 -30.23 -3.99 28.57
N GLY A 275 -29.27 -4.47 27.76
CA GLY A 275 -29.37 -5.72 27.01
C GLY A 275 -30.11 -5.60 25.68
N GLY A 276 -30.68 -4.44 25.36
CA GLY A 276 -31.35 -4.16 24.11
C GLY A 276 -30.37 -4.09 22.94
N VAL A 277 -30.76 -4.67 21.80
CA VAL A 277 -29.99 -4.55 20.55
C VAL A 277 -30.21 -3.15 19.99
N TRP A 278 -29.16 -2.34 19.97
CA TRP A 278 -29.17 -0.99 19.39
C TRP A 278 -28.98 -1.03 17.87
N ALA A 279 -28.01 -1.82 17.40
CA ALA A 279 -27.75 -1.95 15.97
C ALA A 279 -27.54 -3.39 15.54
N ARG A 280 -28.05 -3.70 14.33
CA ARG A 280 -27.70 -4.91 13.57
C ARG A 280 -27.06 -4.50 12.26
N ILE A 281 -25.94 -5.15 11.94
CA ILE A 281 -25.18 -4.92 10.72
C ILE A 281 -25.08 -6.26 10.01
N ASP A 282 -25.76 -6.41 8.89
CA ASP A 282 -25.78 -7.65 8.13
C ASP A 282 -24.85 -7.53 6.92
N GLY A 283 -24.04 -8.55 6.70
CA GLY A 283 -23.25 -8.65 5.49
C GLY A 283 -22.14 -7.62 5.34
N TRP A 284 -21.45 -7.29 6.42
CA TRP A 284 -20.26 -6.47 6.36
C TRP A 284 -19.12 -7.26 5.72
N THR A 285 -18.67 -6.81 4.55
CA THR A 285 -17.55 -7.41 3.81
C THR A 285 -16.30 -6.55 3.92
N TYR A 286 -15.21 -7.18 4.33
CA TYR A 286 -13.85 -6.65 4.23
C TYR A 286 -13.15 -7.22 3.00
N ARG A 287 -12.33 -6.40 2.36
CA ARG A 287 -11.35 -6.84 1.36
C ARG A 287 -10.03 -7.15 2.05
N ARG A 288 -9.39 -8.23 1.61
CA ARG A 288 -8.06 -8.68 2.05
C ARG A 288 -6.99 -8.20 1.08
N PHE A 289 -5.83 -7.82 1.62
CA PHE A 289 -4.70 -7.31 0.87
C PHE A 289 -3.47 -8.17 1.13
N GLY A 290 -2.68 -8.35 0.06
CA GLY A 290 -1.46 -9.15 0.08
C GLY A 290 -0.51 -8.66 1.17
N ALA A 291 -0.28 -9.47 2.20
CA ALA A 291 0.63 -9.16 3.29
C ALA A 291 1.36 -10.43 3.72
N ASP A 292 2.55 -10.61 3.16
CA ASP A 292 3.46 -11.69 3.54
C ASP A 292 4.32 -11.33 4.76
N GLU A 293 5.24 -12.23 5.11
CA GLU A 293 6.14 -12.12 6.26
C GLU A 293 7.07 -10.89 6.22
N ARG A 294 7.20 -10.21 5.07
CA ARG A 294 7.98 -8.96 4.94
C ARG A 294 7.09 -7.73 5.06
N VAL A 295 5.91 -7.77 4.45
CA VAL A 295 4.96 -6.65 4.50
C VAL A 295 4.32 -6.53 5.89
N TRP A 296 4.03 -7.66 6.55
CA TRP A 296 3.31 -7.70 7.81
C TRP A 296 4.04 -7.00 8.97
N PRO A 297 5.33 -7.25 9.27
CA PRO A 297 6.05 -6.54 10.34
C PRO A 297 6.09 -5.03 10.11
N MET A 298 6.25 -4.60 8.85
CA MET A 298 6.32 -3.19 8.49
C MET A 298 5.01 -2.43 8.80
N LYS A 299 3.88 -3.12 8.94
CA LYS A 299 2.63 -2.52 9.45
C LYS A 299 2.81 -1.94 10.85
N PHE A 300 3.55 -2.62 11.72
CA PHE A 300 3.69 -2.30 13.13
C PHE A 300 4.86 -1.37 13.40
N THR A 301 5.99 -1.64 12.77
CA THR A 301 7.27 -0.96 13.06
C THR A 301 7.98 -0.52 11.77
N PRO A 302 7.33 0.32 10.93
CA PRO A 302 7.93 0.78 9.66
C PRO A 302 9.28 1.47 9.82
N GLU A 303 9.57 2.04 11.00
CA GLU A 303 10.80 2.75 11.34
C GLU A 303 12.02 1.83 11.54
N VAL A 304 11.81 0.52 11.74
CA VAL A 304 12.89 -0.47 11.89
C VAL A 304 12.72 -1.69 11.00
N CYS A 305 11.66 -1.76 10.20
CA CYS A 305 11.41 -2.84 9.26
C CYS A 305 11.36 -2.36 7.81
N GLY A 306 11.65 -3.26 6.88
CA GLY A 306 11.56 -3.03 5.44
C GLY A 306 11.05 -4.26 4.69
N ILE A 307 10.37 -4.01 3.57
CA ILE A 307 9.97 -5.01 2.58
C ILE A 307 11.19 -5.52 1.81
N GLY A 308 12.19 -4.67 1.62
CA GLY A 308 13.47 -5.02 1.02
C GLY A 308 14.22 -6.10 1.82
N GLU A 309 14.96 -6.92 1.09
CA GLU A 309 15.72 -8.06 1.58
C GLU A 309 17.20 -7.66 1.66
N PRO A 310 17.71 -7.29 2.84
CA PRO A 310 19.13 -6.96 2.99
C PRO A 310 19.95 -8.22 2.71
N GLN A 311 21.05 -8.03 1.98
CA GLN A 311 21.97 -9.08 1.59
C GLN A 311 23.27 -8.99 2.41
N PRO A 312 23.98 -10.10 2.66
CA PRO A 312 25.21 -10.08 3.45
C PRO A 312 26.29 -9.11 2.94
N ALA A 313 26.34 -8.86 1.62
CA ALA A 313 27.25 -7.90 1.01
C ALA A 313 26.77 -6.43 1.10
N GLY A 314 25.71 -6.18 1.86
CA GLY A 314 25.16 -4.87 2.21
C GLY A 314 24.40 -4.14 1.10
N TRP A 315 24.01 -4.84 0.03
CA TRP A 315 22.99 -4.36 -0.92
C TRP A 315 21.61 -4.86 -0.50
N CYS A 316 20.55 -4.30 -1.09
CA CYS A 316 19.16 -4.66 -0.80
C CYS A 316 18.46 -5.17 -2.06
N LEU A 317 17.68 -6.24 -1.92
CA LEU A 317 16.82 -6.80 -2.97
C LEU A 317 15.35 -6.51 -2.65
N ALA A 318 14.62 -5.85 -3.54
CA ALA A 318 13.18 -5.71 -3.44
C ALA A 318 12.49 -6.61 -4.48
N ARG A 319 11.53 -7.43 -4.04
CA ARG A 319 10.69 -8.26 -4.91
C ARG A 319 9.26 -7.72 -4.96
N ARG A 320 8.60 -7.88 -6.11
CA ARG A 320 7.19 -7.51 -6.27
C ARG A 320 6.28 -8.50 -5.55
N ARG A 321 5.82 -8.09 -4.37
CA ARG A 321 4.95 -8.86 -3.46
C ARG A 321 3.45 -8.57 -3.60
N TRP A 322 3.05 -7.73 -4.55
CA TRP A 322 1.64 -7.39 -4.80
C TRP A 322 1.18 -7.84 -6.20
N THR A 323 -0.08 -8.27 -6.26
CA THR A 323 -0.71 -8.82 -7.47
C THR A 323 -1.73 -7.87 -8.11
N ASP A 324 -2.28 -6.92 -7.34
CA ASP A 324 -3.32 -6.00 -7.80
C ASP A 324 -2.98 -4.52 -7.53
N PRO A 325 -3.65 -3.57 -8.21
CA PRO A 325 -3.37 -2.14 -8.08
C PRO A 325 -3.62 -1.55 -6.68
N ALA A 326 -4.57 -2.07 -5.92
CA ALA A 326 -4.89 -1.51 -4.61
C ALA A 326 -3.86 -1.92 -3.57
N SER A 327 -3.37 -3.18 -3.62
CA SER A 327 -2.20 -3.61 -2.84
C SER A 327 -0.95 -2.80 -3.22
N GLN A 328 -0.76 -2.49 -4.51
CA GLN A 328 0.33 -1.62 -4.96
C GLN A 328 0.23 -0.21 -4.38
N GLU A 329 -0.96 0.40 -4.33
CA GLU A 329 -1.18 1.71 -3.72
C GLU A 329 -0.81 1.71 -2.23
N LEU A 330 -1.16 0.64 -1.51
CA LEU A 330 -0.82 0.53 -0.09
C LEU A 330 0.69 0.41 0.15
N VAL A 331 1.41 -0.31 -0.70
CA VAL A 331 2.89 -0.39 -0.63
C VAL A 331 3.51 0.95 -1.04
N MET A 332 2.99 1.57 -2.10
CA MET A 332 3.44 2.86 -2.61
C MET A 332 3.38 3.94 -1.54
N ARG A 333 2.23 4.11 -0.88
CA ARG A 333 2.07 5.14 0.16
C ARG A 333 2.88 4.86 1.43
N ARG A 334 3.20 3.59 1.70
CA ARG A 334 4.07 3.21 2.83
C ARG A 334 5.52 3.65 2.62
N TYR A 335 5.98 3.68 1.37
CA TYR A 335 7.38 3.96 1.04
C TYR A 335 7.62 5.38 0.53
N LEU A 336 6.71 5.93 -0.26
CA LEU A 336 6.92 7.19 -0.94
C LEU A 336 6.34 8.34 -0.12
N GLY A 337 7.14 9.37 0.14
CA GLY A 337 6.66 10.66 0.64
C GLY A 337 5.96 11.47 -0.46
N ALA A 338 5.31 12.58 -0.12
CA ALA A 338 4.46 13.35 -1.04
C ALA A 338 5.18 13.76 -2.33
N ALA A 339 6.42 14.23 -2.22
CA ALA A 339 7.24 14.61 -3.37
C ALA A 339 7.48 13.44 -4.34
N GLU A 340 7.80 12.26 -3.79
CA GLU A 340 8.01 11.05 -4.57
C GLU A 340 6.71 10.51 -5.18
N ARG A 341 5.59 10.61 -4.46
CA ARG A 341 4.27 10.26 -4.99
C ARG A 341 3.89 11.14 -6.18
N ALA A 342 4.18 12.44 -6.11
CA ALA A 342 3.94 13.34 -7.24
C ALA A 342 4.77 12.94 -8.48
N VAL A 343 6.02 12.49 -8.30
CA VAL A 343 6.82 11.93 -9.40
C VAL A 343 6.19 10.64 -9.93
N TYR A 344 5.85 9.72 -9.03
CA TYR A 344 5.27 8.42 -9.36
C TYR A 344 3.98 8.54 -10.19
N GLU A 345 3.10 9.47 -9.83
CA GLU A 345 1.82 9.68 -10.51
C GLU A 345 1.98 10.14 -11.96
N ARG A 346 3.05 10.90 -12.27
CA ARG A 346 3.38 11.35 -13.63
C ARG A 346 3.97 10.26 -14.51
N LEU A 347 4.43 9.14 -13.93
CA LEU A 347 4.96 8.03 -14.71
C LEU A 347 3.87 7.33 -15.50
N ALA A 348 4.23 6.88 -16.71
CA ALA A 348 3.40 5.98 -17.49
C ALA A 348 3.07 4.71 -16.68
N PRO A 349 1.86 4.13 -16.80
CA PRO A 349 1.44 3.00 -15.97
C PRO A 349 2.42 1.82 -15.95
N ARG A 350 3.07 1.53 -17.09
CA ARG A 350 4.07 0.45 -17.21
C ARG A 350 5.38 0.72 -16.47
N ALA A 351 5.73 1.99 -16.25
CA ALA A 351 6.96 2.39 -15.56
C ALA A 351 6.80 2.46 -14.03
N ARG A 352 5.56 2.55 -13.53
CA ARG A 352 5.27 2.72 -12.10
C ARG A 352 5.78 1.57 -11.23
N ALA A 353 5.49 0.32 -11.62
CA ALA A 353 5.89 -0.85 -10.82
C ALA A 353 7.41 -1.01 -10.68
N PRO A 354 8.23 -1.02 -11.76
CA PRO A 354 9.68 -1.12 -11.63
C PRO A 354 10.30 0.09 -10.92
N TRP A 355 9.78 1.31 -11.15
CA TRP A 355 10.26 2.50 -10.45
C TRP A 355 10.00 2.42 -8.93
N LEU A 356 8.81 1.97 -8.53
CA LEU A 356 8.47 1.78 -7.10
C LEU A 356 9.38 0.72 -6.45
N LEU A 357 9.63 -0.40 -7.12
CA LEU A 357 10.57 -1.41 -6.63
C LEU A 357 11.97 -0.83 -6.42
N GLY A 358 12.44 -0.02 -7.37
CA GLY A 358 13.71 0.69 -7.24
C GLY A 358 13.76 1.59 -6.01
N ARG A 359 12.68 2.32 -5.72
CA ARG A 359 12.56 3.16 -4.52
C ARG A 359 12.53 2.34 -3.23
N ILE A 360 11.83 1.21 -3.21
CA ILE A 360 11.82 0.30 -2.06
C ILE A 360 13.24 -0.21 -1.77
N ALA A 361 13.92 -0.76 -2.78
CA ALA A 361 15.29 -1.28 -2.62
C ALA A 361 16.25 -0.17 -2.15
N ALA A 362 16.17 1.02 -2.76
CA ALA A 362 17.03 2.14 -2.43
C ALA A 362 16.84 2.63 -0.99
N LYS A 363 15.58 2.85 -0.59
CA LYS A 363 15.27 3.30 0.77
C LYS A 363 15.72 2.28 1.80
N ASP A 364 15.49 0.99 1.56
CA ASP A 364 15.89 -0.03 2.52
C ASP A 364 17.41 -0.25 2.55
N ALA A 365 18.13 -0.06 1.43
CA ALA A 365 19.59 -0.02 1.44
C ALA A 365 20.13 1.17 2.25
N LEU A 366 19.54 2.37 2.09
CA LEU A 366 19.90 3.55 2.87
C LEU A 366 19.61 3.34 4.36
N ARG A 367 18.40 2.89 4.70
CA ARG A 367 17.99 2.68 6.09
C ARG A 367 18.83 1.61 6.77
N GLN A 368 19.16 0.52 6.08
CA GLN A 368 20.06 -0.50 6.63
C GLN A 368 21.45 0.07 6.93
N LEU A 369 22.00 0.91 6.05
CA LEU A 369 23.28 1.59 6.30
C LEU A 369 23.17 2.51 7.52
N LEU A 370 22.10 3.31 7.62
CA LEU A 370 21.86 4.19 8.77
C LEU A 370 21.70 3.42 10.09
N TRP A 371 20.97 2.30 10.08
CA TRP A 371 20.79 1.44 11.24
C TRP A 371 22.11 0.82 11.71
N ASN A 372 22.92 0.34 10.77
CA ASN A 372 24.25 -0.21 11.08
C ASN A 372 25.17 0.84 11.71
N ASP A 373 25.02 2.11 11.30
CA ASP A 373 25.78 3.24 11.84
C ASP A 373 25.18 3.79 13.14
N GLY A 374 24.12 3.18 13.66
CA GLY A 374 23.53 3.54 14.95
C GLY A 374 22.55 4.72 14.91
N ALA A 375 21.97 5.05 13.76
CA ALA A 375 20.99 6.13 13.63
C ALA A 375 19.69 5.92 14.43
N GLY A 376 19.41 4.68 14.87
CA GLY A 376 18.14 4.33 15.51
C GLY A 376 17.00 4.19 14.50
N PRO A 377 15.73 4.36 14.90
CA PRO A 377 14.59 4.21 14.01
C PRO A 377 14.59 5.24 12.87
N VAL A 378 14.33 4.79 11.64
CA VAL A 378 14.27 5.64 10.43
C VAL A 378 13.07 5.22 9.58
N PHE A 379 12.12 6.13 9.40
CA PHE A 379 10.95 5.94 8.56
C PHE A 379 11.33 6.05 7.07
N PRO A 380 10.59 5.36 6.16
CA PRO A 380 10.82 5.50 4.72
C PRO A 380 10.73 6.95 4.21
N ALA A 381 9.87 7.78 4.80
CA ALA A 381 9.68 9.18 4.37
C ALA A 381 10.92 10.06 4.67
N GLU A 382 11.75 9.70 5.66
CA GLU A 382 12.93 10.47 6.06
C GLU A 382 14.13 10.28 5.11
N VAL A 383 14.09 9.26 4.24
CA VAL A 383 15.15 8.94 3.28
C VAL A 383 14.62 9.04 1.85
N ALA A 384 14.22 10.24 1.45
CA ALA A 384 13.73 10.49 0.09
C ALA A 384 14.80 10.16 -0.96
N VAL A 385 14.37 9.64 -2.11
CA VAL A 385 15.27 9.33 -3.23
C VAL A 385 14.85 10.11 -4.47
N GLY A 386 15.64 11.14 -4.78
CA GLY A 386 15.53 11.94 -5.99
C GLY A 386 16.46 11.46 -7.10
N ASN A 387 16.73 12.37 -8.03
CA ASN A 387 17.69 12.16 -9.10
C ASN A 387 18.54 13.43 -9.27
N ASP A 388 19.83 13.27 -9.53
CA ASP A 388 20.71 14.38 -9.90
C ASP A 388 20.45 14.86 -11.34
N PRO A 389 21.07 15.96 -11.82
CA PRO A 389 20.87 16.47 -13.18
C PRO A 389 21.26 15.47 -14.29
N ALA A 390 22.10 14.48 -14.00
CA ALA A 390 22.47 13.41 -14.92
C ALA A 390 21.50 12.20 -14.83
N GLY A 391 20.46 12.28 -14.01
CA GLY A 391 19.46 11.23 -13.81
C GLY A 391 19.88 10.15 -12.83
N ARG A 392 21.02 10.28 -12.14
CA ARG A 392 21.49 9.26 -11.17
C ARG A 392 20.68 9.35 -9.87
N PRO A 393 20.42 8.22 -9.19
CA PRO A 393 19.76 8.25 -7.89
C PRO A 393 20.52 9.13 -6.89
N LEU A 394 19.79 10.01 -6.21
CA LEU A 394 20.33 10.89 -5.19
C LEU A 394 19.57 10.64 -3.89
N ALA A 395 20.30 10.28 -2.84
CA ALA A 395 19.74 10.24 -1.50
C ALA A 395 19.55 11.67 -0.99
N GLU A 396 18.34 11.99 -0.56
CA GLU A 396 17.93 13.33 -0.12
C GLU A 396 17.57 13.32 1.37
N GLY A 397 17.55 14.51 1.97
CA GLY A 397 17.31 14.69 3.40
C GLY A 397 18.59 14.61 4.25
N ASP A 398 18.53 15.19 5.44
CA ASP A 398 19.70 15.40 6.30
C ASP A 398 20.35 14.08 6.75
N LEU A 399 19.54 13.03 6.99
CA LEU A 399 20.05 11.72 7.41
C LEU A 399 20.86 11.01 6.32
N ALA A 400 20.46 11.19 5.06
CA ALA A 400 21.04 10.47 3.93
C ALA A 400 21.99 11.33 3.08
N ALA A 401 22.21 12.59 3.47
CA ALA A 401 23.09 13.51 2.79
C ALA A 401 24.49 12.93 2.63
N GLY A 402 25.04 13.04 1.42
CA GLY A 402 26.38 12.55 1.07
C GLY A 402 26.45 11.05 0.72
N ILE A 403 25.46 10.24 1.12
CA ILE A 403 25.45 8.80 0.82
C ILE A 403 25.33 8.57 -0.69
N ARG A 404 26.27 7.80 -1.25
CA ARG A 404 26.26 7.33 -2.62
C ARG A 404 25.30 6.16 -2.76
N LEU A 405 24.48 6.20 -3.82
CA LEU A 405 23.39 5.26 -4.03
C LEU A 405 23.33 4.85 -5.51
N THR A 406 23.19 3.56 -5.76
CA THR A 406 22.84 3.05 -7.10
C THR A 406 21.67 2.08 -7.02
N ILE A 407 20.90 2.04 -8.12
CA ILE A 407 19.67 1.27 -8.25
C ILE A 407 19.73 0.54 -9.60
N ALA A 408 19.25 -0.69 -9.63
CA ALA A 408 18.92 -1.41 -10.85
C ALA A 408 17.59 -2.14 -10.67
N HIS A 409 16.85 -2.34 -11.76
CA HIS A 409 15.60 -3.10 -11.69
C HIS A 409 15.37 -3.84 -13.01
N LYS A 410 14.85 -5.07 -12.90
CA LYS A 410 14.41 -5.86 -14.03
C LYS A 410 13.20 -6.68 -13.63
N ASP A 411 12.24 -6.81 -14.54
CA ASP A 411 11.05 -7.63 -14.36
C ASP A 411 10.29 -7.31 -13.07
N ARG A 412 10.38 -8.20 -12.08
CA ARG A 412 9.68 -8.14 -10.80
C ARG A 412 10.62 -7.87 -9.62
N ILE A 413 11.87 -7.51 -9.88
CA ILE A 413 12.87 -7.25 -8.84
C ILE A 413 13.58 -5.90 -9.05
N ALA A 414 14.09 -5.36 -7.95
CA ALA A 414 15.02 -4.25 -7.95
C ALA A 414 16.11 -4.49 -6.92
N VAL A 415 17.30 -3.96 -7.19
CA VAL A 415 18.44 -4.02 -6.29
C VAL A 415 19.00 -2.62 -6.08
N ALA A 416 19.50 -2.36 -4.87
CA ALA A 416 20.15 -1.10 -4.58
C ALA A 416 21.35 -1.28 -3.64
N LEU A 417 22.33 -0.41 -3.80
CA LEU A 417 23.56 -0.39 -3.01
C LEU A 417 23.84 1.04 -2.55
N ALA A 418 24.06 1.20 -1.24
CA ALA A 418 24.36 2.47 -0.59
C ALA A 418 25.74 2.43 0.10
N HIS A 419 26.46 3.55 0.08
CA HIS A 419 27.76 3.73 0.72
C HIS A 419 28.00 5.18 1.13
N ARG A 420 28.65 5.44 2.27
CA ARG A 420 28.94 6.79 2.77
C ARG A 420 29.71 7.64 1.76
N ASP A 421 30.93 7.25 1.43
CA ASP A 421 31.84 8.17 0.71
C ASP A 421 32.19 7.71 -0.71
N GLN A 422 32.19 6.40 -0.95
CA GLN A 422 32.68 5.81 -2.18
C GLN A 422 31.58 5.67 -3.23
N PRO A 423 31.85 6.03 -4.50
CA PRO A 423 30.97 5.67 -5.59
C PRO A 423 30.80 4.14 -5.65
N VAL A 424 29.55 3.71 -5.69
CA VAL A 424 29.17 2.30 -5.74
C VAL A 424 28.33 2.04 -6.97
N GLY A 425 28.31 0.80 -7.43
CA GLY A 425 27.51 0.38 -8.56
C GLY A 425 26.90 -0.99 -8.35
N ILE A 426 25.66 -1.14 -8.79
CA ILE A 426 24.93 -2.40 -8.79
C ILE A 426 24.09 -2.54 -10.06
N ASP A 427 24.02 -3.76 -10.58
CA ASP A 427 23.21 -4.11 -11.73
C ASP A 427 22.52 -5.45 -11.58
N VAL A 428 21.40 -5.62 -12.29
CA VAL A 428 20.63 -6.87 -12.32
C VAL A 428 20.01 -7.10 -13.69
N GLU A 429 20.22 -8.30 -14.24
CA GLU A 429 19.66 -8.73 -15.52
C GLU A 429 19.20 -10.19 -15.43
N PRO A 430 18.17 -10.58 -16.21
CA PRO A 430 17.77 -11.98 -16.30
C PRO A 430 18.87 -12.73 -17.06
N VAL A 431 19.07 -14.00 -16.72
CA VAL A 431 19.99 -14.86 -17.47
C VAL A 431 19.62 -14.82 -18.95
N THR A 432 20.60 -14.47 -19.80
CA THR A 432 20.34 -14.23 -21.22
C THR A 432 19.75 -15.46 -21.91
N ALA A 433 18.67 -15.25 -22.66
CA ALA A 433 18.11 -16.25 -23.57
C ALA A 433 18.82 -16.25 -24.94
N ASP A 434 19.63 -15.24 -25.24
CA ASP A 434 20.41 -15.12 -26.49
C ASP A 434 21.89 -14.83 -26.16
N PRO A 435 22.67 -15.89 -25.81
CA PRO A 435 24.11 -15.77 -25.54
C PRO A 435 24.89 -15.14 -26.70
N ASP A 436 24.54 -15.49 -27.94
CA ASP A 436 25.28 -15.05 -29.12
C ASP A 436 25.14 -13.54 -29.33
N ALA A 437 23.95 -12.97 -29.10
CA ALA A 437 23.76 -11.52 -29.15
C ALA A 437 24.60 -10.80 -28.09
N LEU A 438 24.63 -11.33 -26.86
CA LEU A 438 25.40 -10.72 -25.78
C LEU A 438 26.91 -10.74 -26.08
N ILE A 439 27.43 -11.85 -26.59
CA ILE A 439 28.83 -11.99 -27.03
C ILE A 439 29.17 -10.95 -28.11
N ARG A 440 28.31 -10.82 -29.13
CA ARG A 440 28.53 -9.86 -30.24
C ARG A 440 28.56 -8.41 -29.78
N ILE A 441 27.76 -8.04 -28.78
CA ILE A 441 27.59 -6.65 -28.37
C ILE A 441 28.60 -6.26 -27.29
N ALA A 442 28.80 -7.11 -26.28
CA ALA A 442 29.39 -6.68 -25.02
C ALA A 442 30.74 -7.30 -24.68
N LEU A 443 31.08 -8.47 -25.25
CA LEU A 443 32.27 -9.21 -24.84
C LEU A 443 33.39 -9.17 -25.89
N THR A 444 34.61 -9.22 -25.38
CA THR A 444 35.86 -9.49 -26.12
C THR A 444 36.18 -10.99 -26.11
N PRO A 445 37.08 -11.49 -26.98
CA PRO A 445 37.50 -12.89 -26.97
C PRO A 445 38.05 -13.36 -25.61
N GLU A 446 38.81 -12.50 -24.93
CA GLU A 446 39.39 -12.81 -23.61
C GLU A 446 38.28 -12.95 -22.55
N GLU A 447 37.27 -12.10 -22.60
CA GLU A 447 36.13 -12.16 -21.69
C GLU A 447 35.21 -13.36 -21.98
N LEU A 448 35.12 -13.80 -23.24
CA LEU A 448 34.42 -15.04 -23.57
C LEU A 448 35.12 -16.25 -22.91
N ALA A 449 36.44 -16.33 -23.00
CA ALA A 449 37.21 -17.37 -22.31
C ALA A 449 37.05 -17.30 -20.78
N LEU A 450 36.98 -16.08 -20.22
CA LEU A 450 36.67 -15.88 -18.80
C LEU A 450 35.27 -16.40 -18.44
N ALA A 451 34.25 -16.13 -19.27
CA ALA A 451 32.89 -16.63 -19.05
C ALA A 451 32.82 -18.17 -19.10
N GLU A 452 33.54 -18.80 -20.03
CA GLU A 452 33.66 -20.26 -20.10
C GLU A 452 34.29 -20.84 -18.82
N GLY A 453 35.36 -20.18 -18.31
CA GLY A 453 35.99 -20.55 -17.04
C GLY A 453 35.04 -20.42 -15.84
N LEU A 454 34.32 -19.30 -15.73
CA LEU A 454 33.32 -19.07 -14.68
C LEU A 454 32.21 -20.13 -14.72
N ALA A 455 31.68 -20.41 -15.91
CA ALA A 455 30.64 -21.43 -16.11
C ALA A 455 31.11 -22.83 -15.67
N ALA A 456 32.38 -23.17 -15.92
CA ALA A 456 32.97 -24.44 -15.51
C ALA A 456 33.20 -24.54 -14.00
N CYS A 457 33.58 -23.45 -13.33
CA CYS A 457 33.83 -23.42 -11.89
C CYS A 457 32.56 -23.39 -11.05
N GLU A 458 31.57 -22.58 -11.44
CA GLU A 458 30.36 -22.33 -10.64
C GLU A 458 29.20 -23.28 -10.98
N GLY A 459 29.25 -23.97 -12.12
CA GLY A 459 28.18 -24.86 -12.57
C GLY A 459 26.87 -24.14 -12.94
N THR A 460 26.90 -22.81 -13.07
CA THR A 460 25.75 -21.95 -13.40
C THR A 460 25.42 -21.93 -14.90
N GLY A 461 26.33 -22.41 -15.74
CA GLY A 461 26.18 -22.45 -17.20
C GLY A 461 26.66 -21.18 -17.91
N LEU A 462 27.00 -21.31 -19.20
CA LEU A 462 27.55 -20.21 -20.01
C LEU A 462 26.63 -18.98 -20.09
N PRO A 463 25.29 -19.11 -20.25
CA PRO A 463 24.40 -17.94 -20.28
C PRO A 463 24.46 -17.10 -19.00
N ALA A 464 24.52 -17.73 -17.83
CA ALA A 464 24.63 -17.04 -16.55
C ALA A 464 25.99 -16.34 -16.42
N ALA A 465 27.09 -17.01 -16.79
CA ALA A 465 28.43 -16.43 -16.76
C ALA A 465 28.57 -15.22 -17.71
N LEU A 466 28.01 -15.29 -18.92
CA LEU A 466 27.98 -14.15 -19.85
C LEU A 466 27.17 -12.97 -19.28
N THR A 467 26.03 -13.27 -18.68
CA THR A 467 25.19 -12.26 -18.01
C THR A 467 25.92 -11.63 -16.82
N ALA A 468 26.70 -12.41 -16.07
CA ALA A 468 27.53 -11.93 -14.97
C ALA A 468 28.57 -10.90 -15.43
N LEU A 469 29.27 -11.17 -16.54
CA LEU A 469 30.21 -10.21 -17.12
C LEU A 469 29.52 -8.93 -17.63
N TRP A 470 28.32 -9.05 -18.19
CA TRP A 470 27.51 -7.89 -18.58
C TRP A 470 27.13 -7.03 -17.37
N CYS A 471 26.51 -7.64 -16.36
CA CYS A 471 26.14 -6.95 -15.12
C CYS A 471 27.37 -6.32 -14.44
N ALA A 472 28.52 -7.00 -14.47
CA ALA A 472 29.76 -6.47 -13.89
C ALA A 472 30.20 -5.16 -14.55
N LYS A 473 30.11 -5.08 -15.89
CA LYS A 473 30.42 -3.86 -16.63
C LYS A 473 29.45 -2.73 -16.33
N GLU A 474 28.15 -3.02 -16.28
CA GLU A 474 27.11 -2.05 -15.92
C GLU A 474 27.30 -1.54 -14.48
N ALA A 475 27.60 -2.42 -13.53
CA ALA A 475 27.90 -2.05 -12.15
C ALA A 475 29.12 -1.14 -12.07
N ALA A 476 30.23 -1.48 -12.74
CA ALA A 476 31.42 -0.62 -12.79
C ALA A 476 31.13 0.75 -13.42
N ALA A 477 30.36 0.78 -14.50
CA ALA A 477 30.00 2.01 -15.19
C ALA A 477 29.06 2.92 -14.39
N LYS A 478 28.17 2.33 -13.59
CA LYS A 478 27.34 3.04 -12.61
C LYS A 478 28.17 3.62 -11.48
N ALA A 479 29.14 2.87 -10.97
CA ALA A 479 30.08 3.37 -9.95
C ALA A 479 30.93 4.53 -10.48
N ALA A 480 31.39 4.46 -11.72
CA ALA A 480 32.08 5.57 -12.38
C ALA A 480 31.19 6.79 -12.64
N GLY A 481 29.87 6.59 -12.69
CA GLY A 481 28.89 7.65 -12.97
C GLY A 481 28.82 8.10 -14.42
N THR A 482 29.46 7.38 -15.35
CA THR A 482 29.50 7.70 -16.78
C THR A 482 28.50 6.89 -17.61
N GLY A 483 28.05 5.74 -17.08
CA GLY A 483 27.41 4.70 -17.87
C GLY A 483 28.36 4.08 -18.90
N LEU A 484 27.88 3.08 -19.65
CA LEU A 484 28.70 2.37 -20.65
C LEU A 484 28.99 3.20 -21.92
N GLY A 485 28.28 4.31 -22.14
CA GLY A 485 28.47 5.20 -23.29
C GLY A 485 28.30 4.52 -24.66
N GLY A 486 27.52 3.44 -24.72
CA GLY A 486 27.34 2.62 -25.94
C GLY A 486 28.59 1.85 -26.37
N ARG A 487 29.62 1.75 -25.52
CA ARG A 487 30.90 1.07 -25.79
C ARG A 487 31.20 0.01 -24.72
N PRO A 488 30.35 -1.01 -24.54
CA PRO A 488 30.52 -2.02 -23.50
C PRO A 488 31.86 -2.77 -23.56
N ARG A 489 32.43 -2.97 -24.76
CA ARG A 489 33.76 -3.61 -24.94
C ARG A 489 34.94 -2.77 -24.45
N ALA A 490 34.75 -1.46 -24.25
CA ALA A 490 35.78 -0.61 -23.67
C ALA A 490 35.91 -0.79 -22.15
N TRP A 491 34.88 -1.39 -21.51
CA TRP A 491 34.91 -1.82 -20.12
C TRP A 491 35.37 -3.28 -20.09
N ARG A 492 36.60 -3.52 -19.67
CA ARG A 492 37.25 -4.83 -19.78
C ARG A 492 37.19 -5.57 -18.45
N ALA A 493 36.56 -6.74 -18.43
CA ALA A 493 36.51 -7.63 -17.28
C ALA A 493 37.67 -8.62 -17.28
N ASP A 494 38.33 -8.76 -16.13
CA ASP A 494 39.26 -9.84 -15.81
C ASP A 494 38.94 -10.40 -14.41
N GLY A 495 39.55 -11.52 -14.03
CA GLY A 495 39.30 -12.11 -12.71
C GLY A 495 39.81 -13.54 -12.60
N ASP A 496 39.70 -14.08 -11.38
CA ASP A 496 39.97 -15.49 -11.10
C ASP A 496 38.64 -16.24 -11.00
N PRO A 497 38.33 -17.13 -11.97
CA PRO A 497 37.09 -17.92 -11.98
C PRO A 497 36.84 -18.71 -10.68
N GLY A 498 37.88 -19.13 -9.97
CA GLY A 498 37.73 -19.92 -8.75
C GLY A 498 37.29 -19.13 -7.51
N SER A 499 37.38 -17.79 -7.57
CA SER A 499 37.14 -16.92 -6.41
C SER A 499 35.79 -16.18 -6.44
N GLY A 500 35.10 -16.19 -7.59
CA GLY A 500 33.91 -15.36 -7.84
C GLY A 500 34.19 -13.85 -7.74
N ARG A 501 35.47 -13.44 -7.86
CA ARG A 501 35.90 -12.03 -7.88
C ARG A 501 36.23 -11.63 -9.30
N LEU A 502 35.53 -10.61 -9.76
CA LEU A 502 35.82 -9.97 -11.03
C LEU A 502 36.45 -8.61 -10.77
N ARG A 503 37.14 -8.09 -11.76
CA ARG A 503 37.59 -6.71 -11.82
C ARG A 503 37.26 -6.18 -13.20
N VAL A 504 36.66 -5.00 -13.24
CA VAL A 504 36.36 -4.30 -14.49
C VAL A 504 37.23 -3.05 -14.58
N LEU A 505 37.97 -2.92 -15.67
CA LEU A 505 38.73 -1.73 -16.01
C LEU A 505 37.85 -0.80 -16.85
N SER A 506 37.71 0.46 -16.44
CA SER A 506 37.07 1.49 -17.26
C SER A 506 37.90 1.81 -18.51
N PRO A 507 37.35 2.53 -19.50
CA PRO A 507 38.10 3.00 -20.66
C PRO A 507 39.35 3.82 -20.31
N ASP A 508 39.33 4.49 -19.15
CA ASP A 508 40.43 5.31 -18.65
C ASP A 508 41.41 4.52 -17.77
N GLY A 509 41.21 3.20 -17.64
CA GLY A 509 42.09 2.29 -16.90
C GLY A 509 41.80 2.20 -15.39
N GLN A 510 40.72 2.82 -14.89
CA GLN A 510 40.36 2.74 -13.48
C GLN A 510 39.78 1.36 -13.14
N PRO A 511 40.30 0.65 -12.14
CA PRO A 511 39.78 -0.67 -11.75
C PRO A 511 38.60 -0.57 -10.79
N TYR A 512 37.59 -1.43 -11.01
CA TYR A 512 36.44 -1.62 -10.15
C TYR A 512 36.38 -3.11 -9.74
N PRO A 513 36.59 -3.46 -8.47
CA PRO A 513 36.39 -4.84 -8.01
C PRO A 513 34.89 -5.13 -7.97
N ILE A 514 34.49 -6.28 -8.49
CA ILE A 514 33.10 -6.69 -8.66
C ILE A 514 32.88 -8.08 -8.04
N ARG A 515 31.72 -8.25 -7.43
CA ARG A 515 31.16 -9.54 -7.03
C ARG A 515 29.90 -9.80 -7.82
N THR A 516 29.59 -11.09 -8.04
CA THR A 516 28.37 -11.52 -8.69
C THR A 516 27.66 -12.59 -7.87
N THR A 517 26.35 -12.70 -8.05
CA THR A 517 25.57 -13.81 -7.52
C THR A 517 24.42 -14.13 -8.46
N LEU A 518 24.04 -15.40 -8.49
CA LEU A 518 22.85 -15.87 -9.18
C LEU A 518 21.69 -15.89 -8.17
N LEU A 519 20.64 -15.13 -8.47
CA LEU A 519 19.38 -15.20 -7.78
C LEU A 519 18.47 -16.18 -8.53
N ALA A 520 18.26 -17.35 -7.94
CA ALA A 520 17.22 -18.25 -8.40
C ALA A 520 15.85 -17.61 -8.14
N ASP A 521 15.12 -17.26 -9.19
CA ASP A 521 13.78 -16.68 -9.10
C ASP A 521 12.87 -17.24 -10.19
N ALA A 522 11.63 -17.60 -9.83
CA ALA A 522 10.68 -18.08 -10.82
C ALA A 522 9.96 -16.88 -11.45
N PRO A 523 9.92 -16.73 -12.79
CA PRO A 523 10.19 -17.75 -13.81
C PRO A 523 11.59 -17.73 -14.46
N LEU A 524 12.43 -16.72 -14.17
CA LEU A 524 13.77 -16.57 -14.75
C LEU A 524 14.76 -16.24 -13.64
N ASP A 525 15.90 -16.92 -13.65
CA ASP A 525 17.02 -16.57 -12.77
C ASP A 525 17.60 -15.21 -13.18
N HIS A 526 18.05 -14.44 -12.20
CA HIS A 526 18.69 -13.14 -12.41
C HIS A 526 20.14 -13.18 -11.93
N VAL A 527 21.02 -12.49 -12.62
CA VAL A 527 22.39 -12.25 -12.15
C VAL A 527 22.48 -10.83 -11.59
N VAL A 528 22.96 -10.72 -10.36
CA VAL A 528 23.27 -9.44 -9.72
C VAL A 528 24.78 -9.27 -9.69
N ALA A 529 25.27 -8.10 -10.12
CA ALA A 529 26.66 -7.71 -9.96
C ALA A 529 26.76 -6.41 -9.17
N TRP A 530 27.74 -6.31 -8.28
CA TRP A 530 27.95 -5.11 -7.48
C TRP A 530 29.43 -4.83 -7.24
N THR A 531 29.77 -3.56 -7.03
CA THR A 531 31.10 -3.15 -6.62
C THR A 531 31.44 -3.68 -5.23
N GLU A 532 32.53 -4.44 -5.14
CA GLU A 532 33.03 -5.00 -3.89
C GLU A 532 33.60 -3.88 -3.00
N ARG A 533 33.32 -3.98 -1.70
CA ARG A 533 33.91 -3.10 -0.69
C ARG A 533 35.12 -3.78 -0.04
N PRO A 534 36.16 -3.03 0.39
CA PRO A 534 37.02 -3.48 1.46
C PRO A 534 36.17 -3.77 2.71
N ALA A 535 36.47 -4.84 3.44
CA ALA A 535 35.72 -5.19 4.64
C ALA A 535 35.85 -4.07 5.70
N GLU A 536 34.82 -3.26 5.89
CA GLU A 536 34.65 -2.52 7.14
C GLU A 536 34.14 -3.49 8.22
N GLN A 537 34.56 -3.26 9.48
CA GLN A 537 34.33 -4.14 10.61
C GLN A 537 32.86 -4.61 10.64
N SER A 538 32.68 -5.92 10.79
CA SER A 538 31.38 -6.57 10.83
C SER A 538 30.38 -5.72 11.63
N PRO A 539 29.23 -5.33 11.05
CA PRO A 539 28.23 -4.60 11.80
C PRO A 539 27.89 -5.42 13.04
N ARG A 540 27.85 -4.78 14.21
CA ARG A 540 27.14 -5.38 15.34
C ARG A 540 25.71 -5.56 14.85
N PRO A 541 25.17 -6.79 14.84
CA PRO A 541 23.80 -6.98 14.43
C PRO A 541 22.94 -6.08 15.32
N PHE A 542 22.28 -5.10 14.70
CA PHE A 542 21.12 -4.51 15.33
C PHE A 542 20.13 -5.66 15.41
N HIS A 543 19.93 -6.20 16.61
CA HIS A 543 18.85 -7.13 16.85
C HIS A 543 17.57 -6.35 16.55
N LEU A 544 17.01 -6.57 15.36
CA LEU A 544 15.59 -6.45 15.14
C LEU A 544 14.98 -7.21 16.30
N THR A 545 14.37 -6.47 17.23
CA THR A 545 13.62 -7.09 18.31
C THR A 545 12.66 -8.03 17.61
N GLU A 546 12.81 -9.33 17.87
CA GLU A 546 11.77 -10.29 17.54
C GLU A 546 10.51 -9.74 18.17
N THR A 547 9.65 -9.12 17.36
CA THR A 547 8.28 -8.86 17.74
C THR A 547 7.62 -10.23 17.72
N SER A 548 7.78 -10.96 18.83
CA SER A 548 7.00 -12.12 19.18
C SER A 548 5.54 -11.67 19.37
N HIS A 549 4.88 -11.37 18.26
CA HIS A 549 3.44 -11.26 18.22
C HIS A 549 2.87 -12.68 18.27
N GLY A 550 2.73 -13.19 19.48
CA GLY A 550 1.82 -14.27 19.91
C GLY A 550 1.80 -15.55 19.07
N SER A 551 2.41 -16.60 19.61
CA SER A 551 2.07 -18.00 19.29
C SER A 551 0.63 -18.33 19.68
#